data_AF-A0A2D9YZZ2-F1
#
_entry.id   AF-A0A2D9YZZ2-F1
#
_cell.length_a   1.000
_cell.length_b   1.000
_cell.length_c   1.000
_cell.angle_alpha   90.00
_cell.angle_beta   90.00
_cell.angle_gamma   90.00
#
_symmetry.space_group_name_H-M   'P 1'
#
loop_
_entity.id
_entity.type
_entity.pdbx_description
1 polymer ?
#
loop_
_entity_poly.entity_id
_entity_poly.type
_entity_poly.pdbx_seq_one_letter_code
_entity_poly.pdbx_strand_id
1 'polypeptide(L)'
;MMSCTKENPSRHLDLGNWYLQRGLLDEAITEYREVSRLYGDEQSALKRDEFQVLGTAHLKLAIAYTKKGWWDYALSEAKRSFDISPNKDCHELITLIEEKLDQDSDS
;
A
#
# COMPACT_ATOMS: atom_id res chain seq x y z
N MET A 1 -27.41 -10.68 -13.84
CA MET A 1 -26.30 -11.64 -13.90
C MET A 1 -25.13 -11.04 -13.13
N MET A 2 -24.96 -11.41 -11.86
CA MET A 2 -23.78 -11.01 -11.08
C MET A 2 -22.62 -11.88 -11.56
N SER A 3 -21.68 -11.28 -12.29
CA SER A 3 -20.44 -11.92 -12.69
C SER A 3 -19.71 -12.36 -11.43
N CYS A 4 -19.71 -13.66 -11.13
CA CYS A 4 -19.04 -14.24 -9.97
C CYS A 4 -17.53 -14.37 -10.25
N THR A 5 -16.92 -13.31 -10.78
CA THR A 5 -15.47 -13.15 -10.76
C THR A 5 -15.14 -12.72 -9.34
N LYS A 6 -14.81 -13.68 -8.47
CA LYS A 6 -14.15 -13.37 -7.20
C LYS A 6 -12.88 -12.61 -7.54
N GLU A 7 -12.90 -11.30 -7.41
CA GLU A 7 -11.74 -10.44 -7.64
C GLU A 7 -10.67 -10.89 -6.65
N ASN A 8 -9.48 -11.22 -7.17
CA ASN A 8 -8.40 -11.78 -6.36
C ASN A 8 -7.45 -10.63 -5.99
N PRO A 9 -7.32 -10.27 -4.71
CA PRO A 9 -6.48 -9.16 -4.28
C PRO A 9 -5.00 -9.32 -4.68
N SER A 10 -4.48 -10.55 -4.73
CA SER A 10 -3.11 -10.79 -5.19
C SER A 10 -2.89 -10.39 -6.65
N ARG A 11 -3.91 -10.48 -7.51
CA ARG A 11 -3.79 -10.05 -8.91
C ARG A 11 -3.66 -8.54 -9.04
N HIS A 12 -4.43 -7.80 -8.24
CA HIS A 12 -4.30 -6.34 -8.16
C HIS A 12 -2.91 -5.95 -7.61
N LEU A 13 -2.39 -6.67 -6.60
CA LEU A 13 -1.04 -6.45 -6.09
C LEU A 13 0.03 -6.65 -7.19
N ASP A 14 -0.05 -7.74 -7.96
CA ASP A 14 0.89 -8.03 -9.05
C ASP A 14 0.81 -6.99 -10.17
N LEU A 15 -0.41 -6.58 -10.53
CA LEU A 15 -0.62 -5.57 -11.56
C LEU A 15 -0.12 -4.19 -11.12
N GLY A 16 -0.37 -3.82 -9.85
CA GLY A 16 0.20 -2.61 -9.25
C GLY A 16 1.73 -2.63 -9.27
N ASN A 17 2.35 -3.78 -8.97
CA ASN A 17 3.81 -3.93 -9.07
C ASN A 17 4.33 -3.70 -10.49
N TRP A 18 3.62 -4.21 -11.49
CA TRP A 18 3.97 -3.98 -12.88
C TRP A 18 3.86 -2.51 -13.28
N TYR A 19 2.78 -1.83 -12.88
CA TYR A 19 2.61 -0.39 -13.10
C TYR A 19 3.71 0.43 -12.41
N LEU A 20 4.02 0.11 -11.15
CA LEU A 20 5.05 0.78 -10.37
C LEU A 20 6.44 0.66 -11.02
N GLN A 21 6.79 -0.53 -11.54
CA GLN A 21 8.04 -0.76 -12.27
C GLN A 21 8.15 0.09 -13.55
N ARG A 22 7.01 0.39 -14.18
CA ARG A 22 6.94 1.24 -15.38
C ARG A 22 6.86 2.74 -15.07
N GLY A 23 6.84 3.12 -13.79
CA GLY A 23 6.66 4.50 -13.36
C GLY A 23 5.23 5.04 -13.52
N LEU A 24 4.27 4.15 -13.79
CA LEU A 24 2.85 4.46 -13.91
C LEU A 24 2.24 4.51 -12.51
N LEU A 25 2.54 5.59 -11.78
CA LEU A 25 2.27 5.69 -10.35
C LEU A 25 0.77 5.74 -10.04
N ASP A 26 -0.04 6.40 -10.87
CA ASP A 26 -1.49 6.52 -10.67
C ASP A 26 -2.21 5.18 -10.81
N GLU A 27 -1.85 4.42 -11.84
CA GLU A 27 -2.35 3.08 -12.08
C GLU A 27 -1.90 2.14 -10.96
N ALA A 28 -0.63 2.22 -10.55
CA ALA A 28 -0.13 1.43 -9.42
C ALA A 28 -0.92 1.71 -8.13
N ILE A 29 -1.15 2.98 -7.80
CA ILE A 29 -1.94 3.39 -6.62
C ILE A 29 -3.36 2.83 -6.71
N THR A 30 -3.98 2.92 -7.88
CA THR A 30 -5.34 2.41 -8.10
C THR A 30 -5.41 0.91 -7.81
N GLU A 31 -4.51 0.13 -8.39
CA GLU A 31 -4.48 -1.32 -8.17
C GLU A 31 -4.21 -1.70 -6.71
N TYR A 32 -3.27 -1.04 -6.04
CA TYR A 32 -3.03 -1.35 -4.63
C TYR A 32 -4.19 -0.96 -3.71
N ARG A 33 -4.94 0.11 -4.02
CA ARG A 33 -6.16 0.47 -3.28
C ARG A 33 -7.26 -0.58 -3.44
N GLU A 34 -7.35 -1.22 -4.60
CA GLU A 34 -8.31 -2.31 -4.82
C GLU A 34 -8.02 -3.51 -3.91
N VAL A 35 -6.74 -3.80 -3.60
CA VAL A 35 -6.39 -4.82 -2.59
C VAL A 35 -7.02 -4.50 -1.24
N SER A 36 -6.85 -3.26 -0.76
CA SER A 36 -7.44 -2.82 0.51
C SER A 36 -8.97 -2.78 0.45
N ARG A 37 -9.58 -2.44 -0.69
CA ARG A 37 -11.04 -2.46 -0.89
C ARG A 37 -11.59 -3.88 -0.75
N LEU A 38 -10.99 -4.84 -1.46
CA LEU A 38 -11.43 -6.23 -1.48
C LEU A 38 -11.26 -6.91 -0.13
N TYR A 39 -10.16 -6.65 0.57
CA TYR A 39 -9.98 -7.17 1.92
C TYR A 39 -10.82 -6.40 2.96
N GLY A 40 -11.09 -5.11 2.74
CA GLY A 40 -11.89 -4.27 3.62
C GLY A 40 -13.27 -4.84 3.94
N ASP A 41 -13.89 -5.46 2.93
CA ASP A 41 -15.20 -6.11 3.03
C ASP A 41 -15.15 -7.46 3.80
N GLU A 42 -13.98 -8.10 3.88
CA GLU A 42 -13.78 -9.44 4.48
C GLU A 42 -12.73 -9.45 5.61
N GLN A 43 -12.39 -8.29 6.18
CA GLN A 43 -11.28 -8.12 7.14
C GLN A 43 -11.33 -9.05 8.36
N SER A 44 -12.55 -9.36 8.83
CA SER A 44 -12.78 -10.23 9.98
C SER A 44 -12.55 -11.72 9.71
N ALA A 45 -12.42 -12.12 8.44
CA ALA A 45 -12.22 -13.50 8.01
C ALA A 45 -10.84 -13.75 7.37
N LEU A 46 -9.97 -12.74 7.32
CA LEU A 46 -8.67 -12.84 6.67
C LEU A 46 -7.78 -13.88 7.34
N LYS A 47 -7.16 -14.70 6.49
CA LYS A 47 -6.09 -15.61 6.88
C LYS A 47 -4.77 -14.86 6.94
N ARG A 48 -3.79 -15.48 7.61
CA ARG A 48 -2.43 -14.94 7.74
C ARG A 48 -1.80 -14.52 6.40
N ASP A 49 -1.99 -15.32 5.35
CA ASP A 49 -1.44 -15.02 4.02
C ASP A 49 -2.13 -13.79 3.39
N GLU A 50 -3.43 -13.60 3.65
CA GLU A 50 -4.21 -12.47 3.14
C GLU A 50 -3.84 -11.18 3.88
N PHE A 51 -3.58 -11.24 5.19
CA PHE A 51 -2.98 -10.12 5.92
C PHE A 51 -1.61 -9.73 5.36
N GLN A 52 -0.81 -10.70 4.91
CA GLN A 52 0.48 -10.41 4.30
C GLN A 52 0.33 -9.70 2.95
N VAL A 53 -0.64 -10.09 2.13
CA VAL A 53 -0.97 -9.40 0.87
C VAL A 53 -1.47 -7.97 1.16
N LEU A 54 -2.36 -7.80 2.13
CA LEU A 54 -2.88 -6.49 2.53
C LEU A 54 -1.76 -5.56 3.03
N GLY A 55 -0.93 -6.04 3.96
CA GLY A 55 0.23 -5.29 4.45
C GLY A 55 1.19 -4.92 3.33
N THR A 56 1.48 -5.86 2.42
CA THR A 56 2.31 -5.59 1.24
C THR A 56 1.71 -4.50 0.34
N ALA A 57 0.40 -4.52 0.11
CA ALA A 57 -0.27 -3.49 -0.68
C ALA A 57 -0.16 -2.10 -0.04
N HIS A 58 -0.35 -2.00 1.29
CA HIS A 58 -0.14 -0.74 2.02
C HIS A 58 1.32 -0.25 1.93
N LEU A 59 2.30 -1.14 2.04
CA LEU A 59 3.71 -0.78 1.82
C LEU A 59 3.95 -0.25 0.41
N LYS A 60 3.39 -0.90 -0.60
CA LYS A 60 3.54 -0.46 -2.00
C LYS A 60 2.82 0.85 -2.28
N LEU A 61 1.66 1.11 -1.66
CA LEU A 61 1.00 2.42 -1.69
C LEU A 61 1.89 3.50 -1.11
N ALA A 62 2.49 3.24 0.05
CA ALA A 62 3.42 4.19 0.66
C ALA A 62 4.56 4.54 -0.30
N ILE A 63 5.19 3.54 -0.91
CA ILE A 63 6.26 3.74 -1.91
C ILE A 63 5.76 4.52 -3.14
N ALA A 64 4.55 4.24 -3.63
CA ALA A 64 4.00 4.96 -4.78
C ALA A 64 3.72 6.44 -4.42
N TYR A 65 3.21 6.71 -3.22
CA TYR A 65 2.99 8.06 -2.72
C TYR A 65 4.30 8.82 -2.46
N THR A 66 5.35 8.18 -1.92
CA THR A 66 6.66 8.84 -1.79
C THR A 66 7.21 9.25 -3.14
N LYS A 67 7.07 8.39 -4.17
CA LYS A 67 7.47 8.73 -5.55
C LYS A 67 6.67 9.89 -6.15
N LYS A 68 5.43 10.11 -5.68
CA LYS A 68 4.62 11.28 -6.05
C LYS A 68 4.93 12.54 -5.21
N GLY A 69 5.68 12.42 -4.12
CA GLY A 69 5.88 13.50 -3.15
C GLY A 69 4.66 13.73 -2.24
N TRP A 70 3.74 12.76 -2.16
CA TRP A 70 2.56 12.83 -1.30
C TRP A 70 2.88 12.24 0.08
N TRP A 71 3.75 12.94 0.81
CA TRP A 71 4.39 12.43 2.03
C TRP A 71 3.39 12.08 3.15
N ASP A 72 2.34 12.88 3.37
CA ASP A 72 1.32 12.59 4.38
C ASP A 72 0.58 11.26 4.11
N TYR A 73 0.19 11.04 2.85
CA TYR A 73 -0.45 9.81 2.42
C TYR A 73 0.52 8.64 2.50
N ALA A 74 1.78 8.86 2.13
CA ALA A 74 2.81 7.84 2.23
C ALA A 74 3.02 7.39 3.68
N LEU A 75 3.08 8.32 4.63
CA LEU A 75 3.24 8.05 6.05
C LEU A 75 2.05 7.24 6.60
N SER A 76 0.83 7.63 6.22
CA SER A 76 -0.39 6.93 6.66
C SER A 76 -0.41 5.48 6.21
N GLU A 77 -0.09 5.20 4.94
CA GLU A 77 -0.08 3.83 4.44
C GLU A 77 1.11 3.01 4.95
N ALA A 78 2.27 3.65 5.17
CA ALA A 78 3.43 2.98 5.76
C ALA A 78 3.13 2.51 7.20
N LYS A 79 2.47 3.38 8.00
CA LYS A 79 2.01 3.05 9.36
C LYS A 79 0.99 1.90 9.35
N ARG A 80 0.01 1.93 8.45
CA ARG A 80 -0.95 0.81 8.30
C ARG A 80 -0.26 -0.50 7.95
N SER A 81 0.70 -0.48 7.03
CA SER A 81 1.48 -1.66 6.69
C SER A 81 2.24 -2.21 7.90
N PHE A 82 2.83 -1.33 8.69
CA PHE A 82 3.52 -1.70 9.93
C PHE A 82 2.57 -2.30 10.97
N ASP A 83 1.37 -1.74 11.14
CA ASP A 83 0.36 -2.25 12.06
C ASP A 83 -0.12 -3.66 11.68
N ILE A 84 -0.22 -3.96 10.38
CA ILE A 84 -0.63 -5.28 9.88
C ILE A 84 0.51 -6.30 10.02
N SER A 85 1.70 -5.95 9.54
CA SER A 85 2.86 -6.83 9.54
C SER A 85 4.12 -6.03 9.84
N PRO A 86 4.48 -5.88 11.13
CA PRO A 86 5.68 -5.17 11.53
C PRO A 86 6.91 -5.77 10.83
N ASN A 87 7.64 -4.95 10.10
CA ASN A 87 8.87 -5.35 9.43
C ASN A 87 9.84 -4.17 9.33
N LYS A 88 11.11 -4.49 9.10
CA LYS A 88 12.20 -3.51 9.06
C LYS A 88 12.00 -2.48 7.94
N ASP A 89 11.56 -2.92 6.77
CA ASP A 89 11.36 -2.06 5.60
C ASP A 89 10.29 -0.99 5.86
N CYS A 90 9.19 -1.34 6.54
CA CYS A 90 8.15 -0.40 6.93
C CYS A 90 8.67 0.61 7.95
N HIS A 91 9.42 0.14 8.95
CA HIS A 91 10.00 1.02 9.95
C HIS A 91 10.96 2.03 9.32
N GLU A 92 11.89 1.58 8.46
CA GLU A 92 12.81 2.45 7.72
C GLU A 92 12.06 3.45 6.84
N LEU A 93 11.03 3.00 6.12
CA LEU A 93 10.23 3.89 5.27
C LEU A 93 9.49 4.96 6.09
N ILE A 94 8.91 4.61 7.24
CA ILE A 94 8.25 5.56 8.14
C ILE A 94 9.25 6.62 8.59
N THR A 95 10.41 6.21 9.11
CA THR A 95 11.45 7.13 9.58
C THR A 95 11.89 8.10 8.48
N LEU A 96 12.14 7.59 7.27
CA LEU A 96 12.54 8.43 6.13
C LEU A 96 11.46 9.45 5.73
N ILE A 97 10.18 9.06 5.80
CA ILE A 97 9.07 9.96 5.47
C ILE A 97 8.91 11.03 6.56
N GLU A 98 9.03 10.66 7.84
CA GLU A 98 8.93 11.60 8.97
C GLU A 98 10.07 12.63 8.91
N GLU A 99 11.31 12.20 8.69
CA GLU A 99 12.45 13.11 8.50
C GLU A 99 12.23 14.09 7.33
N LYS A 100 11.63 13.61 6.24
CA LYS A 100 11.34 14.45 5.06
C LYS A 100 10.26 15.49 5.34
N LEU A 101 9.22 15.13 6.09
CA LEU A 101 8.13 16.02 6.50
C LEU A 101 8.63 17.09 7.47
N ASP A 102 9.48 16.71 8.42
CA ASP A 102 10.09 17.65 9.37
C ASP A 102 10.92 18.70 8.62
N GLN A 103 11.76 18.29 7.65
CA GLN A 103 12.54 19.20 6.81
C GLN A 103 11.68 20.18 6.00
N ASP A 104 10.53 19.71 5.48
CA ASP A 104 9.62 20.57 4.73
C ASP A 104 8.85 21.54 5.63
N SER A 105 8.63 21.20 6.90
CA SER A 105 7.96 22.07 7.87
C SER A 105 8.81 23.23 8.37
N ASP A 106 10.14 23.07 8.32
CA ASP A 106 11.13 24.07 8.72
C ASP A 106 11.52 25.03 7.57
N SER A 107 10.96 24.85 6.36
CA SER A 107 11.27 25.61 5.13
C SER A 107 10.24 26.69 4.81
#